data_AF-A0A6J0C1W2-F1
#
_entry.id   AF-A0A6J0C1W2-F1
#
_cell.length_a   1.000
_cell.length_b   1.000
_cell.length_c   1.000
_cell.angle_alpha   90.00
_cell.angle_beta   90.00
_cell.angle_gamma   90.00
#
_symmetry.space_group_name_H-M   'P 1'
#
loop_
_entity.id
_entity.type
_entity.pdbx_description
1 polymer ?
#
loop_
_entity_poly.entity_id
_entity_poly.type
_entity_poly.pdbx_seq_one_letter_code
_entity_poly.pdbx_strand_id
1 'polypeptide(L)'
;MFSSSPTPHEFTEMSRLADYFVVVGYDHEKERSGISNGIILQRFPKKDWPDTPFIEGIEWFCQPQGWALSTDRQEPRFFVSILTDIDANRHYCACMCFNETVSITPSKPVDEEEDPVDGDNRTLARSIPAITHHSIMYAPKCLVLVSRLDYIETFRNCLGIIYTVYVENLGIPLETLVGNILGCIQVPPAGGPQVRFSIGAGDRQALQPPISPSLPITDTSVNLLFQQLGIRNVLVLFCGVMTEHKILFHSASYSRLTEGCRALTALMYPFRYTHVYIPLLPAALVEVLSTPTPFIMGVHSSLKYEVAELMDVIVADLDGGSITVPDGVSLSLLPEPLLSQTQDALSLVLQPELSCADYAFPPLATRAPHPPMLDKELRAVFMRTFAQLLQGYRSCLTLIRIHPKPVITFHKAAFLGERGLTDCDFTTRVLDCMFFTSFIVERGPPWRPCDVWDELHSNLSDHLKQEAQDHRLLLTHIQELAQQLYTNENPNPQPYVQKILKPPEGAFARIHQPPLPHINCDQVQAIIDEGLAK
;
A
#
# COMPACT_ATOMS: atom_id res chain seq x y z
N MET A 1 -14.95 -21.18 -14.60
CA MET A 1 -15.96 -20.12 -14.79
C MET A 1 -15.22 -18.86 -15.21
N PHE A 2 -15.79 -18.10 -16.14
CA PHE A 2 -15.08 -17.10 -16.93
C PHE A 2 -14.52 -15.95 -16.08
N SER A 3 -13.18 -15.84 -16.05
CA SER A 3 -12.49 -14.57 -15.77
C SER A 3 -12.80 -13.63 -16.93
N SER A 4 -13.63 -12.64 -16.69
CA SER A 4 -13.83 -11.51 -17.60
C SER A 4 -12.58 -10.65 -17.54
N SER A 5 -11.72 -10.78 -18.55
CA SER A 5 -10.76 -9.73 -18.89
C SER A 5 -11.53 -8.42 -19.09
N PRO A 6 -11.07 -7.29 -18.53
CA PRO A 6 -11.78 -6.02 -18.62
C PRO A 6 -12.04 -5.66 -20.09
N THR A 7 -13.28 -5.31 -20.42
CA THR A 7 -13.62 -4.87 -21.77
C THR A 7 -13.10 -3.44 -21.99
N PRO A 8 -12.80 -3.01 -23.23
CA PRO A 8 -12.33 -1.65 -23.51
C PRO A 8 -13.32 -0.53 -23.14
N HIS A 9 -14.50 -0.85 -22.61
CA HIS A 9 -15.49 0.08 -22.06
C HIS A 9 -15.30 0.38 -20.56
N GLU A 10 -14.47 -0.35 -19.81
CA GLU A 10 -14.24 -0.06 -18.37
C GLU A 10 -13.40 1.19 -18.11
N PHE A 11 -12.67 1.69 -19.11
CA PHE A 11 -11.87 2.92 -18.98
C PHE A 11 -12.68 4.23 -19.06
N THR A 12 -14.01 4.16 -19.19
CA THR A 12 -14.88 5.33 -19.35
C THR A 12 -15.78 5.65 -18.16
N GLU A 13 -15.82 4.82 -17.11
CA GLU A 13 -16.70 5.06 -15.97
C GLU A 13 -16.00 5.84 -14.85
N MET A 14 -16.68 6.86 -14.34
CA MET A 14 -16.25 7.54 -13.12
C MET A 14 -16.43 6.59 -11.94
N SER A 15 -15.46 6.58 -11.03
CA SER A 15 -15.49 5.76 -9.82
C SER A 15 -15.90 6.60 -8.60
N ARG A 16 -16.66 5.99 -7.68
CA ARG A 16 -16.94 6.62 -6.37
C ARG A 16 -15.63 6.83 -5.60
N LEU A 17 -15.48 7.96 -4.90
CA LEU A 17 -14.29 8.21 -4.09
C LEU A 17 -14.10 7.15 -2.99
N ALA A 18 -15.18 6.79 -2.31
CA ALA A 18 -15.21 5.71 -1.32
C ALA A 18 -16.50 4.90 -1.46
N ASP A 19 -16.40 3.60 -1.23
CA ASP A 19 -17.52 2.67 -1.31
C ASP A 19 -18.30 2.62 0.02
N TYR A 20 -17.60 2.66 1.16
CA TYR A 20 -18.25 2.64 2.48
C TYR A 20 -17.60 3.61 3.48
N PHE A 21 -18.42 4.13 4.39
CA PHE A 21 -17.98 4.75 5.64
C PHE A 21 -18.45 3.89 6.81
N VAL A 22 -17.55 3.58 7.74
CA VAL A 22 -17.84 2.71 8.87
C VAL A 22 -17.33 3.33 10.17
N VAL A 23 -18.13 3.21 11.23
CA VAL A 23 -17.71 3.51 12.59
C VAL A 23 -17.53 2.18 13.32
N VAL A 24 -16.31 1.91 13.76
CA VAL A 24 -15.95 0.70 14.52
C VAL A 24 -15.58 1.10 15.93
N GLY A 25 -16.10 0.39 16.93
CA GLY A 25 -15.84 0.66 18.34
C GLY A 25 -15.45 -0.58 19.11
N TYR A 26 -15.01 -0.36 20.35
CA TYR A 26 -14.73 -1.40 21.32
C TYR A 26 -16.02 -2.12 21.73
N ASP A 27 -16.03 -3.45 21.68
CA ASP A 27 -17.16 -4.27 22.13
C ASP A 27 -17.14 -4.38 23.66
N HIS A 28 -17.94 -3.57 24.34
CA HIS A 28 -18.04 -3.58 25.80
C HIS A 28 -18.72 -4.84 26.37
N GLU A 29 -19.47 -5.60 25.56
CA GLU A 29 -20.20 -6.78 26.04
C GLU A 29 -19.30 -8.01 26.14
N LYS A 30 -18.25 -8.07 25.31
CA LYS A 30 -17.27 -9.17 25.28
C LYS A 30 -15.97 -8.86 26.00
N GLU A 31 -15.94 -7.77 26.76
CA GLU A 31 -14.77 -7.35 27.52
C GLU A 31 -14.34 -8.41 28.54
N ARG A 32 -13.04 -8.76 28.51
CA ARG A 32 -12.37 -9.57 29.52
C ARG A 32 -11.08 -8.89 29.91
N SER A 33 -10.99 -8.43 31.16
CA SER A 33 -9.79 -7.79 31.72
C SER A 33 -9.29 -6.58 30.89
N GLY A 34 -10.21 -5.78 30.35
CA GLY A 34 -9.90 -4.62 29.51
C GLY A 34 -9.50 -4.94 28.07
N ILE A 35 -9.57 -6.21 27.64
CA ILE A 35 -9.36 -6.65 26.26
C ILE A 35 -10.70 -7.10 25.68
N SER A 36 -10.96 -6.77 24.41
CA SER A 36 -12.16 -7.21 23.71
C SER A 36 -11.90 -7.35 22.21
N ASN A 37 -12.97 -7.40 21.42
CA ASN A 37 -12.96 -7.30 19.96
C ASN A 37 -13.49 -5.94 19.52
N GLY A 38 -13.34 -5.66 18.23
CA GLY A 38 -14.05 -4.57 17.59
C GLY A 38 -15.47 -4.97 17.23
N ILE A 39 -16.35 -3.99 17.13
CA ILE A 39 -17.70 -4.15 16.59
C ILE A 39 -18.04 -3.00 15.66
N ILE A 40 -18.68 -3.30 14.53
CA ILE A 40 -19.22 -2.28 13.63
C ILE A 40 -20.42 -1.64 14.34
N LEU A 41 -20.26 -0.37 14.73
CA LEU A 41 -21.31 0.41 15.38
C LEU A 41 -22.29 0.97 14.34
N GLN A 42 -21.76 1.48 13.22
CA GLN A 42 -22.53 2.08 12.14
C GLN A 42 -21.84 1.84 10.80
N ARG A 43 -22.59 1.58 9.73
CA ARG A 43 -22.07 1.47 8.36
C ARG A 43 -22.96 2.22 7.37
N PHE A 44 -22.35 2.82 6.36
CA PHE A 44 -23.02 3.59 5.32
C PHE A 44 -22.37 3.30 3.94
N PRO A 45 -23.15 3.07 2.88
CA PRO A 45 -24.60 2.80 2.93
C PRO A 45 -24.92 1.51 3.71
N LYS A 46 -26.18 1.35 4.14
CA LYS A 46 -26.60 0.11 4.82
C LYS A 46 -26.78 -1.05 3.84
N LYS A 47 -27.08 -0.76 2.59
CA LYS A 47 -27.24 -1.74 1.52
C LYS A 47 -25.94 -1.80 0.73
N ASP A 48 -25.49 -3.02 0.50
CA ASP A 48 -24.28 -3.28 -0.27
C ASP A 48 -24.40 -2.79 -1.71
N TRP A 49 -23.30 -2.31 -2.26
CA TRP A 49 -23.20 -1.99 -3.69
C TRP A 49 -23.20 -3.28 -4.52
N PRO A 50 -23.88 -3.31 -5.67
CA PRO A 50 -23.86 -4.48 -6.56
C PRO A 50 -22.47 -4.83 -7.09
N ASP A 51 -21.63 -3.82 -7.33
CA ASP A 51 -20.28 -3.97 -7.87
C ASP A 51 -19.20 -4.16 -6.79
N THR A 52 -19.47 -3.72 -5.56
CA THR A 52 -18.54 -3.82 -4.43
C THR A 52 -19.27 -4.19 -3.14
N PRO A 53 -19.55 -5.49 -2.90
CA PRO A 53 -20.14 -5.94 -1.64
C PRO A 53 -19.33 -5.53 -0.42
N PHE A 54 -19.97 -5.44 0.74
CA PHE A 54 -19.28 -5.07 1.98
C PHE A 54 -18.38 -6.20 2.46
N ILE A 55 -17.18 -5.86 2.97
CA ILE A 55 -16.21 -6.85 3.44
C ILE A 55 -16.38 -7.03 4.95
N GLU A 56 -16.67 -8.25 5.38
CA GLU A 56 -16.77 -8.61 6.79
C GLU A 56 -15.39 -8.72 7.45
N GLY A 57 -15.31 -8.54 8.76
CA GLY A 57 -14.06 -8.67 9.52
C GLY A 57 -13.15 -7.42 9.50
N ILE A 58 -13.59 -6.31 8.92
CA ILE A 58 -12.80 -5.06 8.85
C ILE A 58 -12.38 -4.54 10.24
N GLU A 59 -13.12 -4.89 11.29
CA GLU A 59 -12.84 -4.50 12.67
C GLU A 59 -11.50 -5.04 13.19
N TRP A 60 -11.01 -6.15 12.64
CA TRP A 60 -9.70 -6.73 12.96
C TRP A 60 -8.57 -5.81 12.47
N PHE A 61 -8.80 -5.15 11.33
CA PHE A 61 -7.85 -4.26 10.66
C PHE A 61 -7.91 -2.81 11.15
N CYS A 62 -8.94 -2.47 11.94
CA CYS A 62 -9.12 -1.14 12.53
C CYS A 62 -8.29 -0.96 13.82
N GLN A 63 -7.88 -2.04 14.49
CA GLN A 63 -6.93 -2.01 15.60
C GLN A 63 -5.91 -3.15 15.41
N PRO A 64 -4.86 -2.95 14.60
CA PRO A 64 -3.91 -4.01 14.27
C PRO A 64 -3.17 -4.60 15.49
N GLN A 65 -3.05 -3.84 16.58
CA GLN A 65 -2.47 -4.29 17.86
C GLN A 65 -3.50 -4.92 18.82
N GLY A 66 -4.76 -5.05 18.40
CA GLY A 66 -5.86 -5.55 19.22
C GLY A 66 -6.68 -4.43 19.88
N TRP A 67 -7.88 -4.79 20.31
CA TRP A 67 -8.83 -3.90 20.98
C TRP A 67 -8.64 -3.97 22.49
N ALA A 68 -8.03 -2.94 23.06
CA ALA A 68 -7.76 -2.86 24.50
C ALA A 68 -8.10 -1.48 25.07
N LEU A 69 -8.59 -1.46 26.30
CA LEU A 69 -8.74 -0.25 27.08
C LEU A 69 -7.37 0.28 27.50
N SER A 70 -7.24 1.60 27.53
CA SER A 70 -6.03 2.29 27.95
C SER A 70 -6.31 3.19 29.15
N THR A 71 -5.34 3.28 30.06
CA THR A 71 -5.32 4.30 31.13
C THR A 71 -4.86 5.65 30.62
N ASP A 72 -4.10 5.66 29.53
CA ASP A 72 -3.56 6.86 28.90
C ASP A 72 -4.36 7.22 27.67
N ARG A 73 -4.68 8.51 27.54
CA ARG A 73 -5.31 9.02 26.34
C ARG A 73 -4.29 9.10 25.20
N GLN A 74 -4.62 8.53 24.05
CA GLN A 74 -3.76 8.57 22.88
C GLN A 74 -4.18 9.67 21.91
N GLU A 75 -3.21 10.23 21.20
CA GLU A 75 -3.47 11.12 20.08
C GLU A 75 -4.12 10.33 18.92
N PRO A 76 -5.06 10.94 18.17
CA PRO A 76 -5.66 10.30 17.01
C PRO A 76 -4.61 9.85 16.00
N ARG A 77 -4.73 8.61 15.53
CA ARG A 77 -3.80 8.01 14.57
C ARG A 77 -4.52 7.73 13.27
N PHE A 78 -3.83 7.98 12.17
CA PHE A 78 -4.27 7.58 10.84
C PHE A 78 -3.33 6.54 10.24
N PHE A 79 -3.90 5.51 9.65
CA PHE A 79 -3.19 4.50 8.87
C PHE A 79 -4.15 3.86 7.85
N VAL A 80 -3.61 3.07 6.93
CA VAL A 80 -4.41 2.35 5.93
C VAL A 80 -4.10 0.87 6.03
N SER A 81 -5.15 0.07 6.21
CA SER A 81 -5.10 -1.38 6.07
C SER A 81 -5.59 -1.75 4.68
N ILE A 82 -5.07 -2.83 4.08
CA ILE A 82 -5.48 -3.26 2.74
C ILE A 82 -6.02 -4.68 2.83
N LEU A 83 -7.25 -4.87 2.36
CA LEU A 83 -7.90 -6.16 2.25
C LEU A 83 -7.81 -6.62 0.80
N THR A 84 -7.50 -7.90 0.59
CA THR A 84 -7.49 -8.49 -0.75
C THR A 84 -8.65 -9.47 -0.85
N ASP A 85 -9.51 -9.30 -1.85
CA ASP A 85 -10.63 -10.21 -2.07
C ASP A 85 -10.23 -11.47 -2.87
N ILE A 86 -11.20 -12.34 -3.12
CA ILE A 86 -11.00 -13.60 -3.85
C ILE A 86 -10.55 -13.43 -5.30
N ASP A 87 -10.82 -12.26 -5.90
CA ASP A 87 -10.45 -11.90 -7.26
C ASP A 87 -9.11 -11.14 -7.28
N ALA A 88 -8.41 -11.08 -6.15
CA ALA A 88 -7.17 -10.35 -5.91
C ALA A 88 -7.29 -8.81 -6.04
N ASN A 89 -8.51 -8.26 -5.97
CA ASN A 89 -8.68 -6.81 -5.90
C ASN A 89 -8.35 -6.31 -4.50
N ARG A 90 -7.81 -5.09 -4.43
CA ARG A 90 -7.41 -4.44 -3.19
C ARG A 90 -8.48 -3.46 -2.75
N HIS A 91 -8.81 -3.52 -1.47
CA HIS A 91 -9.73 -2.61 -0.80
C HIS A 91 -8.98 -1.87 0.30
N TYR A 92 -8.84 -0.57 0.11
CA TYR A 92 -8.11 0.33 1.00
C TYR A 92 -9.04 0.77 2.13
N CYS A 93 -8.70 0.38 3.36
CA CYS A 93 -9.40 0.74 4.58
C CYS A 93 -8.61 1.83 5.29
N ALA A 94 -8.93 3.09 4.99
CA ALA A 94 -8.33 4.24 5.66
C ALA A 94 -8.96 4.42 7.03
N CYS A 95 -8.16 4.28 8.08
CA CYS A 95 -8.61 4.27 9.48
C CYS A 95 -8.14 5.54 10.19
N MET A 96 -9.07 6.27 10.79
CA MET A 96 -8.80 7.34 11.76
C MET A 96 -9.24 6.86 13.13
N CYS A 97 -8.28 6.46 13.96
CA CYS A 97 -8.52 5.89 15.28
C CYS A 97 -8.22 6.90 16.38
N PHE A 98 -9.12 6.99 17.35
CA PHE A 98 -9.07 7.88 18.50
C PHE A 98 -9.68 7.16 19.71
N ASN A 99 -9.69 7.80 20.87
CA ASN A 99 -10.28 7.21 22.08
C ASN A 99 -11.51 7.97 22.56
N GLU A 100 -12.45 7.24 23.14
CA GLU A 100 -13.54 7.80 23.93
C GLU A 100 -13.37 7.47 25.41
N THR A 101 -13.80 8.39 26.28
CA THR A 101 -13.80 8.18 27.72
C THR A 101 -14.90 7.19 28.12
N VAL A 102 -14.52 6.17 28.89
CA VAL A 102 -15.43 5.16 29.44
C VAL A 102 -15.28 5.14 30.96
N SER A 103 -16.40 5.18 31.67
CA SER A 103 -16.45 4.97 33.11
C SER A 103 -16.62 3.49 33.40
N ILE A 104 -15.59 2.83 33.95
CA ILE A 104 -15.73 1.45 34.41
C ILE A 104 -16.38 1.45 35.79
N THR A 105 -17.47 0.71 35.91
CA THR A 105 -17.98 0.30 37.22
C THR A 105 -17.25 -1.00 37.56
N PRO A 106 -16.60 -1.14 38.73
CA PRO A 106 -15.89 -2.38 39.07
C PRO A 106 -16.86 -3.56 38.93
N SER A 107 -16.58 -4.45 37.97
CA SER A 107 -17.28 -5.72 37.85
C SER A 107 -17.00 -6.53 39.11
N LYS A 108 -18.03 -7.20 39.64
CA LYS A 108 -17.91 -8.11 40.80
C LYS A 108 -16.72 -9.06 40.60
N PRO A 109 -16.01 -9.45 41.67
CA PRO A 109 -14.94 -10.43 41.57
C PRO A 109 -15.48 -11.66 40.83
N VAL A 110 -14.72 -12.10 39.83
CA VAL A 110 -14.98 -13.35 39.12
C VAL A 110 -14.90 -14.43 40.19
N ASP A 111 -16.01 -15.09 40.50
CA ASP A 111 -15.98 -16.29 41.34
C ASP A 111 -15.04 -17.29 40.65
N GLU A 112 -14.09 -17.80 41.43
CA GLU A 112 -13.09 -18.80 41.04
C GLU A 112 -13.78 -20.13 40.71
N GLU A 113 -14.36 -20.25 39.52
CA GLU A 113 -14.61 -21.56 38.91
C GLU A 113 -13.68 -21.69 37.69
N GLU A 114 -12.44 -22.08 37.99
CA GLU A 114 -11.49 -22.59 37.00
C GLU A 114 -12.02 -23.92 36.44
N ASP A 115 -12.68 -23.88 35.28
CA ASP A 115 -12.81 -25.08 34.44
C ASP A 115 -11.45 -25.34 33.74
N PRO A 116 -10.86 -26.54 33.87
CA PRO A 116 -9.59 -26.86 33.22
C PRO A 116 -9.87 -27.15 31.74
N VAL A 117 -9.60 -26.19 30.86
CA VAL A 117 -9.63 -26.41 29.41
C VAL A 117 -8.20 -26.60 28.89
N ASP A 118 -7.94 -27.83 28.49
CA ASP A 118 -6.80 -28.30 27.70
C ASP A 118 -6.67 -27.48 26.38
N GLY A 119 -5.45 -27.10 26.00
CA GLY A 119 -5.15 -26.65 24.63
C GLY A 119 -4.59 -25.23 24.47
N ASP A 120 -3.27 -25.13 24.63
CA ASP A 120 -2.30 -24.24 23.97
C ASP A 120 -2.81 -23.09 23.07
N ASN A 121 -3.39 -22.04 23.67
CA ASN A 121 -3.63 -20.77 22.97
C ASN A 121 -3.06 -19.60 23.78
N ARG A 122 -1.76 -19.32 23.59
CA ARG A 122 -1.04 -18.20 24.20
C ARG A 122 -1.42 -16.87 23.54
N THR A 123 -2.63 -16.38 23.75
CA THR A 123 -2.92 -14.94 23.57
C THR A 123 -2.23 -14.16 24.68
N LEU A 124 -1.13 -13.49 24.35
CA LEU A 124 -0.39 -12.60 25.25
C LEU A 124 -1.19 -11.33 25.53
N ALA A 125 -2.21 -11.46 26.36
CA ALA A 125 -2.86 -10.34 27.03
C ALA A 125 -1.83 -9.66 27.95
N ARG A 126 -1.53 -8.38 27.70
CA ARG A 126 -0.95 -7.51 28.74
C ARG A 126 -1.89 -7.58 29.94
N SER A 127 -1.44 -8.15 31.06
CA SER A 127 -2.18 -8.11 32.31
C SER A 127 -2.24 -6.66 32.78
N ILE A 128 -3.40 -6.02 32.59
CA ILE A 128 -3.67 -4.73 33.21
C ILE A 128 -3.73 -4.99 34.72
N PRO A 129 -2.98 -4.24 35.56
CA PRO A 129 -3.04 -4.43 37.01
C PRO A 129 -4.48 -4.30 37.50
N ALA A 130 -4.87 -5.19 38.43
CA ALA A 130 -6.23 -5.27 38.97
C ALA A 130 -6.74 -3.89 39.38
N ILE A 131 -7.80 -3.44 38.71
CA ILE A 131 -8.35 -2.09 38.83
C ILE A 131 -9.16 -2.01 40.13
N THR A 132 -8.60 -1.37 41.16
CA THR A 132 -9.21 -1.30 42.52
C THR A 132 -10.06 -0.05 42.78
N HIS A 133 -10.22 0.86 41.81
CA HIS A 133 -10.97 2.12 41.98
C HIS A 133 -11.75 2.52 40.71
N HIS A 134 -12.73 3.43 40.85
CA HIS A 134 -13.39 4.13 39.74
C HIS A 134 -12.34 4.88 38.89
N SER A 135 -11.76 4.18 37.91
CA SER A 135 -10.77 4.74 37.00
C SER A 135 -11.44 5.08 35.67
N ILE A 136 -11.25 6.32 35.22
CA ILE A 136 -11.57 6.71 33.84
C ILE A 136 -10.65 5.89 32.94
N MET A 137 -11.22 5.20 31.96
CA MET A 137 -10.48 4.49 30.91
C MET A 137 -10.81 5.04 29.53
N TYR A 138 -9.99 4.67 28.56
CA TYR A 138 -10.07 5.13 27.19
C TYR A 138 -10.29 3.93 26.27
N ALA A 139 -11.47 3.84 25.66
CA ALA A 139 -11.80 2.81 24.68
C ALA A 139 -11.45 3.29 23.27
N PRO A 140 -10.81 2.47 22.44
CA PRO A 140 -10.53 2.83 21.05
C PRO A 140 -11.81 2.88 20.21
N LYS A 141 -11.84 3.80 19.25
CA LYS A 141 -12.87 3.96 18.22
C LYS A 141 -12.22 4.38 16.92
N CYS A 142 -12.73 3.92 15.78
CA CYS A 142 -12.20 4.27 14.46
C CYS A 142 -13.31 4.71 13.51
N LEU A 143 -13.01 5.78 12.76
CA LEU A 143 -13.73 6.13 11.54
C LEU A 143 -12.98 5.50 10.36
N VAL A 144 -13.69 4.84 9.47
CA VAL A 144 -13.10 4.06 8.38
C VAL A 144 -13.72 4.47 7.06
N LEU A 145 -12.90 4.79 6.07
CA LEU A 145 -13.31 4.81 4.67
C LEU A 145 -12.80 3.55 3.98
N VAL A 146 -13.70 2.84 3.29
CA VAL A 146 -13.35 1.69 2.45
C VAL A 146 -13.47 2.12 0.99
N SER A 147 -12.42 1.93 0.21
CA SER A 147 -12.39 2.32 -1.21
C SER A 147 -11.56 1.35 -2.03
N ARG A 148 -11.94 1.15 -3.30
CA ARG A 148 -11.09 0.50 -4.32
C ARG A 148 -9.96 1.40 -4.84
N LEU A 149 -9.98 2.69 -4.49
CA LEU A 149 -9.02 3.69 -4.98
C LEU A 149 -7.90 3.94 -3.96
N ASP A 150 -6.67 4.13 -4.43
CA ASP A 150 -5.49 4.37 -3.57
C ASP A 150 -5.22 5.88 -3.37
N TYR A 151 -6.16 6.61 -2.76
CA TYR A 151 -6.03 8.06 -2.48
C TYR A 151 -5.85 8.34 -0.99
N ILE A 152 -4.80 7.75 -0.39
CA ILE A 152 -4.52 7.79 1.06
C ILE A 152 -4.62 9.21 1.64
N GLU A 153 -3.98 10.19 1.03
CA GLU A 153 -3.95 11.56 1.58
C GLU A 153 -5.32 12.23 1.49
N THR A 154 -6.09 11.97 0.43
CA THR A 154 -7.48 12.43 0.33
C THR A 154 -8.35 11.81 1.42
N PHE A 155 -8.19 10.51 1.70
CA PHE A 155 -8.92 9.85 2.80
C PHE A 155 -8.52 10.38 4.17
N ARG A 156 -7.22 10.64 4.40
CA ARG A 156 -6.72 11.29 5.62
C ARG A 156 -7.39 12.64 5.83
N ASN A 157 -7.45 13.46 4.78
CA ASN A 157 -8.08 14.78 4.84
C ASN A 157 -9.58 14.69 5.13
N CYS A 158 -10.31 13.80 4.45
CA CYS A 158 -11.74 13.60 4.67
C CYS A 158 -12.04 13.15 6.11
N LEU A 159 -11.34 12.12 6.60
CA LEU A 159 -11.52 11.62 7.97
C LEU A 159 -11.06 12.64 9.02
N GLY A 160 -9.99 13.40 8.74
CA GLY A 160 -9.51 14.48 9.60
C GLY A 160 -10.54 15.61 9.75
N ILE A 161 -11.22 15.98 8.67
CA ILE A 161 -12.30 16.98 8.72
C ILE A 161 -13.49 16.46 9.53
N ILE A 162 -13.93 15.20 9.32
CA ILE A 162 -15.02 14.59 10.09
C ILE A 162 -14.66 14.59 11.59
N TYR A 163 -13.46 14.12 11.93
CA TYR A 163 -12.97 14.12 13.31
C TYR A 163 -12.91 15.53 13.91
N THR A 164 -12.46 16.52 13.13
CA THR A 164 -12.40 17.92 13.57
C THR A 164 -13.78 18.48 13.88
N VAL A 165 -14.75 18.27 12.98
CA VAL A 165 -16.14 18.75 13.15
C VAL A 165 -16.77 18.13 14.40
N TYR A 166 -16.52 16.84 14.63
CA TYR A 166 -16.94 16.12 15.82
C TYR A 166 -16.30 16.68 17.10
N VAL A 167 -14.97 16.68 17.20
CA VAL A 167 -14.26 16.98 18.45
C VAL A 167 -14.40 18.45 18.87
N GLU A 168 -14.54 19.35 17.89
CA GLU A 168 -14.77 20.79 18.13
C GLU A 168 -16.25 21.17 18.18
N ASN A 169 -17.17 20.22 17.94
CA ASN A 169 -18.62 20.45 17.92
C ASN A 169 -19.03 21.66 17.07
N LEU A 170 -18.61 21.68 15.81
CA LEU A 170 -18.75 22.85 14.92
C LEU A 170 -20.19 23.08 14.39
N GLY A 171 -21.17 22.28 14.83
CA GLY A 171 -22.57 22.40 14.40
C GLY A 171 -22.84 22.00 12.95
N ILE A 172 -21.87 21.38 12.27
CA ILE A 172 -22.02 20.87 10.91
C ILE A 172 -22.49 19.40 11.01
N PRO A 173 -23.61 19.02 10.35
CA PRO A 173 -24.09 17.64 10.38
C PRO A 173 -23.07 16.66 9.80
N LEU A 174 -22.75 15.59 10.54
CA LEU A 174 -21.83 14.55 10.07
C LEU A 174 -22.42 13.78 8.88
N GLU A 175 -23.75 13.69 8.81
CA GLU A 175 -24.52 13.10 7.72
C GLU A 175 -24.16 13.75 6.38
N THR A 176 -24.03 15.08 6.35
CA THR A 176 -23.63 15.83 5.16
C THR A 176 -22.23 15.47 4.70
N LEU A 177 -21.28 15.40 5.65
CA LEU A 177 -19.88 15.07 5.32
C LEU A 177 -19.76 13.65 4.77
N VAL A 178 -20.37 12.68 5.45
CA VAL A 178 -20.35 11.26 5.06
C VAL A 178 -21.09 11.03 3.75
N GLY A 179 -22.30 11.58 3.61
CA GLY A 179 -23.09 11.44 2.38
C GLY A 179 -22.41 12.05 1.16
N ASN A 180 -21.76 13.21 1.31
CA ASN A 180 -21.01 13.84 0.22
C ASN A 180 -19.82 12.98 -0.24
N ILE A 181 -19.08 12.36 0.69
CA ILE A 181 -17.98 11.46 0.35
C ILE A 181 -18.46 10.27 -0.47
N LEU A 182 -19.58 9.67 -0.07
CA LEU A 182 -20.08 8.42 -0.65
C LEU A 182 -20.91 8.60 -1.93
N GLY A 183 -21.58 9.76 -2.11
CA GLY A 183 -22.48 9.99 -3.25
C GLY A 183 -22.06 11.11 -4.19
N CYS A 184 -21.47 12.19 -3.69
CA CYS A 184 -21.30 13.43 -4.47
C CYS A 184 -19.93 13.56 -5.13
N ILE A 185 -18.94 12.73 -4.77
CA ILE A 185 -17.58 12.81 -5.30
C ILE A 185 -17.30 11.65 -6.24
N GLN A 186 -17.20 11.98 -7.53
CA GLN A 186 -16.85 11.07 -8.61
C GLN A 186 -15.41 11.33 -9.05
N VAL A 187 -14.63 10.26 -9.15
CA VAL A 187 -13.23 10.27 -9.58
C VAL A 187 -13.19 9.86 -11.06
N PRO A 188 -12.64 10.70 -11.94
CA PRO A 188 -12.53 10.37 -13.35
C PRO A 188 -11.52 9.23 -13.56
N PRO A 189 -11.57 8.55 -14.72
CA PRO A 189 -10.58 7.55 -15.06
C PRO A 189 -9.17 8.16 -15.18
N ALA A 190 -8.16 7.29 -15.22
CA ALA A 190 -6.77 7.71 -15.44
C ALA A 190 -6.63 8.60 -16.70
N GLY A 191 -5.80 9.64 -16.60
CA GLY A 191 -5.68 10.69 -17.61
C GLY A 191 -6.80 11.75 -17.57
N GLY A 192 -7.79 11.58 -16.68
CA GLY A 192 -8.89 12.50 -16.49
C GLY A 192 -8.51 13.86 -15.88
N PRO A 193 -9.43 14.83 -15.89
CA PRO A 193 -9.20 16.16 -15.34
C PRO A 193 -9.07 16.13 -13.81
N GLN A 194 -8.43 17.17 -13.25
CA GLN A 194 -8.44 17.40 -11.81
C GLN A 194 -9.86 17.70 -11.33
N VAL A 195 -10.33 16.95 -10.34
CA VAL A 195 -11.58 17.19 -9.63
C VAL A 195 -11.31 18.07 -8.41
N ARG A 196 -12.12 19.12 -8.24
CA ARG A 196 -12.13 19.94 -7.04
C ARG A 196 -13.44 19.73 -6.32
N PHE A 197 -13.39 19.47 -5.03
CA PHE A 197 -14.56 19.13 -4.26
C PHE A 197 -14.48 19.68 -2.84
N SER A 198 -15.61 19.60 -2.14
CA SER A 198 -15.77 19.91 -0.74
C SER A 198 -16.69 18.85 -0.16
N ILE A 199 -16.34 18.33 1.02
CA ILE A 199 -17.26 17.45 1.76
C ILE A 199 -18.16 18.25 2.70
N GLY A 200 -17.82 19.51 2.97
CA GLY A 200 -18.53 20.44 3.86
C GLY A 200 -17.54 21.18 4.77
N ALA A 201 -18.03 21.83 5.82
CA ALA A 201 -17.16 22.52 6.79
C ALA A 201 -16.23 23.61 6.20
N GLY A 202 -16.54 24.12 5.00
CA GLY A 202 -15.76 25.16 4.32
C GLY A 202 -14.37 24.68 3.85
N ASP A 203 -14.19 23.37 3.66
CA ASP A 203 -13.01 22.75 3.09
C ASP A 203 -12.91 23.00 1.57
N ARG A 204 -11.70 22.81 1.03
CA ARG A 204 -11.45 22.81 -0.41
C ARG A 204 -10.38 21.79 -0.72
N GLN A 205 -10.75 20.75 -1.44
CA GLN A 205 -9.88 19.64 -1.78
C GLN A 205 -9.77 19.50 -3.29
N ALA A 206 -8.68 18.88 -3.73
CA ALA A 206 -8.48 18.51 -5.12
C ALA A 206 -7.84 17.14 -5.22
N LEU A 207 -8.24 16.42 -6.25
CA LEU A 207 -7.72 15.11 -6.60
C LEU A 207 -7.58 15.05 -8.10
N GLN A 208 -6.47 14.48 -8.58
CA GLN A 208 -6.27 14.23 -9.99
C GLN A 208 -5.78 12.79 -10.17
N PRO A 209 -6.46 11.98 -11.00
CA PRO A 209 -5.96 10.66 -11.34
C PRO A 209 -4.59 10.74 -12.04
N PRO A 210 -3.75 9.69 -11.90
CA PRO A 210 -2.54 9.60 -12.68
C PRO A 210 -2.84 9.52 -14.18
N ILE A 211 -1.86 9.87 -15.02
CA ILE A 211 -2.03 9.86 -16.49
C ILE A 211 -2.27 8.44 -17.00
N SER A 212 -1.47 7.48 -16.56
CA SER A 212 -1.53 6.08 -16.91
C SER A 212 -1.86 5.22 -15.69
N PRO A 213 -2.85 4.32 -15.80
CA PRO A 213 -3.20 3.38 -14.73
C PRO A 213 -2.22 2.20 -14.64
N SER A 214 -1.36 1.99 -15.66
CA SER A 214 -0.41 0.87 -15.66
C SER A 214 0.80 1.10 -14.77
N LEU A 215 1.14 2.37 -14.51
CA LEU A 215 2.29 2.76 -13.71
C LEU A 215 1.93 2.78 -12.22
N PRO A 216 2.69 2.08 -11.35
CA PRO A 216 2.51 2.18 -9.91
C PRO A 216 2.66 3.63 -9.44
N ILE A 217 1.87 4.01 -8.45
CA ILE A 217 1.97 5.31 -7.77
C ILE A 217 2.73 5.08 -6.47
N THR A 218 3.78 5.85 -6.24
CA THR A 218 4.66 5.66 -5.07
C THR A 218 4.89 6.91 -4.25
N ASP A 219 4.61 8.12 -4.74
CA ASP A 219 4.99 9.36 -4.04
C ASP A 219 6.48 9.35 -3.65
N THR A 220 6.80 8.96 -2.41
CA THR A 220 8.16 8.82 -1.86
C THR A 220 8.47 7.44 -1.26
N SER A 221 7.58 6.44 -1.40
CA SER A 221 7.71 5.12 -0.74
C SER A 221 9.02 4.41 -1.08
N VAL A 222 9.44 4.43 -2.36
CA VAL A 222 10.66 3.76 -2.82
C VAL A 222 11.88 4.48 -2.26
N ASN A 223 11.91 5.81 -2.31
CA ASN A 223 12.98 6.57 -1.67
C ASN A 223 13.07 6.27 -0.17
N LEU A 224 11.94 6.21 0.55
CA LEU A 224 11.93 5.86 1.98
C LEU A 224 12.46 4.44 2.24
N LEU A 225 12.10 3.46 1.40
CA LEU A 225 12.61 2.10 1.51
C LEU A 225 14.14 2.05 1.37
N PHE A 226 14.70 2.79 0.41
CA PHE A 226 16.15 2.91 0.24
C PHE A 226 16.84 3.64 1.39
N GLN A 227 16.22 4.67 1.96
CA GLN A 227 16.74 5.36 3.16
C GLN A 227 16.78 4.43 4.38
N GLN A 228 15.83 3.50 4.48
CA GLN A 228 15.71 2.58 5.60
C GLN A 228 16.68 1.40 5.49
N LEU A 229 16.76 0.78 4.31
CA LEU A 229 17.44 -0.51 4.13
C LEU A 229 18.77 -0.41 3.37
N GLY A 230 18.98 0.66 2.59
CA GLY A 230 20.13 0.81 1.69
C GLY A 230 20.09 -0.13 0.48
N ILE A 231 20.99 0.11 -0.48
CA ILE A 231 20.99 -0.57 -1.79
C ILE A 231 21.01 -2.10 -1.66
N ARG A 232 21.93 -2.62 -0.86
CA ARG A 232 22.15 -4.08 -0.73
C ARG A 232 20.89 -4.79 -0.26
N ASN A 233 20.26 -4.31 0.82
CA ASN A 233 19.12 -5.00 1.41
C ASN A 233 17.86 -4.85 0.52
N VAL A 234 17.68 -3.70 -0.15
CA VAL A 234 16.59 -3.55 -1.12
C VAL A 234 16.76 -4.50 -2.30
N LEU A 235 17.98 -4.71 -2.80
CA LEU A 235 18.23 -5.69 -3.88
C LEU A 235 17.97 -7.13 -3.42
N VAL A 236 18.27 -7.47 -2.16
CA VAL A 236 17.92 -8.78 -1.59
C VAL A 236 16.40 -8.96 -1.54
N LEU A 237 15.64 -7.96 -1.06
CA LEU A 237 14.17 -8.00 -1.08
C LEU A 237 13.60 -8.10 -2.49
N PHE A 238 14.16 -7.33 -3.42
CA PHE A 238 13.77 -7.37 -4.81
C PHE A 238 13.99 -8.77 -5.40
N CYS A 239 15.15 -9.38 -5.16
CA CYS A 239 15.39 -10.76 -5.61
C CYS A 239 14.42 -11.74 -4.95
N GLY A 240 14.12 -11.54 -3.66
CA GLY A 240 13.18 -12.36 -2.90
C GLY A 240 11.78 -12.33 -3.49
N VAL A 241 11.26 -11.13 -3.79
CA VAL A 241 9.90 -10.98 -4.32
C VAL A 241 9.79 -11.51 -5.75
N MET A 242 10.85 -11.30 -6.55
CA MET A 242 10.93 -11.76 -7.94
C MET A 242 11.08 -13.27 -8.07
N THR A 243 11.47 -13.96 -6.99
CA THR A 243 11.55 -15.42 -6.93
C THR A 243 10.46 -16.03 -6.03
N GLU A 244 9.39 -15.26 -5.78
CA GLU A 244 8.18 -15.68 -5.06
C GLU A 244 8.44 -16.20 -3.63
N HIS A 245 9.43 -15.62 -2.93
CA HIS A 245 9.61 -15.87 -1.49
C HIS A 245 8.60 -15.11 -0.64
N LYS A 246 8.37 -15.60 0.58
CA LYS A 246 7.59 -14.91 1.62
C LYS A 246 8.39 -13.74 2.17
N ILE A 247 7.83 -12.54 2.13
CA ILE A 247 8.47 -11.31 2.60
C ILE A 247 7.62 -10.69 3.69
N LEU A 248 8.27 -10.43 4.83
CA LEU A 248 7.67 -9.81 5.99
C LEU A 248 8.41 -8.53 6.35
N PHE A 249 7.70 -7.41 6.30
CA PHE A 249 8.18 -6.14 6.83
C PHE A 249 7.88 -6.02 8.32
N HIS A 250 8.80 -5.43 9.07
CA HIS A 250 8.71 -5.22 10.51
C HIS A 250 9.02 -3.76 10.84
N SER A 251 8.14 -3.10 11.61
CA SER A 251 8.31 -1.71 12.09
C SER A 251 7.32 -1.36 13.19
N ALA A 252 7.67 -0.41 14.06
CA ALA A 252 6.79 0.23 15.01
C ALA A 252 5.81 1.22 14.33
N SER A 253 6.04 1.56 13.06
CA SER A 253 5.21 2.50 12.30
C SER A 253 4.38 1.79 11.24
N TYR A 254 3.05 1.88 11.36
CA TYR A 254 2.11 1.35 10.36
C TYR A 254 2.30 1.97 8.98
N SER A 255 2.61 3.27 8.93
CA SER A 255 2.92 3.96 7.67
C SER A 255 4.15 3.34 7.02
N ARG A 256 5.24 3.10 7.77
CA ARG A 256 6.45 2.47 7.21
C ARG A 256 6.18 1.07 6.65
N LEU A 257 5.38 0.28 7.34
CA LEU A 257 4.96 -1.05 6.85
C LEU A 257 4.21 -0.94 5.52
N THR A 258 3.22 -0.05 5.45
CA THR A 258 2.41 0.17 4.24
C THR A 258 3.26 0.68 3.08
N GLU A 259 4.08 1.71 3.32
CA GLU A 259 4.97 2.29 2.31
C GLU A 259 6.05 1.30 1.85
N GLY A 260 6.63 0.51 2.75
CA GLY A 260 7.64 -0.51 2.40
C GLY A 260 7.06 -1.61 1.49
N CYS A 261 5.87 -2.09 1.80
CA CYS A 261 5.16 -3.05 0.96
C CYS A 261 4.81 -2.44 -0.41
N ARG A 262 4.28 -1.21 -0.44
CA ARG A 262 3.98 -0.48 -1.69
C ARG A 262 5.23 -0.31 -2.54
N ALA A 263 6.33 0.17 -1.94
CA ALA A 263 7.60 0.37 -2.60
C ALA A 263 8.12 -0.91 -3.27
N LEU A 264 8.15 -2.02 -2.53
CA LEU A 264 8.62 -3.30 -3.08
C LEU A 264 7.77 -3.76 -4.27
N THR A 265 6.43 -3.67 -4.16
CA THR A 265 5.55 -4.02 -5.30
C THR A 265 5.72 -3.09 -6.49
N ALA A 266 6.02 -1.81 -6.28
CA ALA A 266 6.26 -0.86 -7.37
C ALA A 266 7.59 -1.13 -8.10
N LEU A 267 8.62 -1.60 -7.39
CA LEU A 267 9.89 -2.02 -7.98
C LEU A 267 9.77 -3.24 -8.90
N MET A 268 8.67 -4.00 -8.83
CA MET A 268 8.41 -5.13 -9.72
C MET A 268 7.93 -4.71 -11.12
N TYR A 269 7.51 -3.45 -11.33
CA TYR A 269 7.01 -3.00 -12.63
C TYR A 269 8.05 -3.27 -13.74
N PRO A 270 7.68 -3.96 -14.83
CA PRO A 270 6.33 -4.05 -15.43
C PRO A 270 5.46 -5.23 -14.95
N PHE A 271 5.93 -6.02 -13.99
CA PHE A 271 5.15 -7.11 -13.42
C PHE A 271 4.17 -6.61 -12.35
N ARG A 272 3.07 -7.36 -12.17
CA ARG A 272 2.11 -7.14 -11.09
C ARG A 272 2.23 -8.27 -10.07
N TYR A 273 2.35 -7.92 -8.80
CA TYR A 273 2.29 -8.89 -7.71
C TYR A 273 0.90 -9.52 -7.63
N THR A 274 0.82 -10.85 -7.58
CA THR A 274 -0.44 -11.62 -7.69
C THR A 274 -0.74 -12.51 -6.47
N HIS A 275 0.16 -12.55 -5.48
CA HIS A 275 -0.02 -13.36 -4.28
C HIS A 275 -0.59 -12.52 -3.12
N VAL A 276 -0.60 -13.11 -1.92
CA VAL A 276 -1.20 -12.49 -0.72
C VAL A 276 -0.47 -11.19 -0.35
N TYR A 277 -1.22 -10.10 -0.23
CA TYR A 277 -0.71 -8.77 0.07
C TYR A 277 -1.45 -8.16 1.26
N ILE A 278 -0.80 -8.14 2.43
CA ILE A 278 -1.37 -7.61 3.69
C ILE A 278 -0.34 -6.70 4.37
N PRO A 279 -0.20 -5.44 3.94
CA PRO A 279 0.85 -4.55 4.45
C PRO A 279 0.78 -4.25 5.94
N LEU A 280 -0.37 -4.51 6.56
CA LEU A 280 -0.58 -4.37 7.98
C LEU A 280 -1.41 -5.56 8.47
N LEU A 281 -0.72 -6.61 8.90
CA LEU A 281 -1.31 -7.83 9.44
C LEU A 281 -1.71 -7.58 10.91
N PRO A 282 -3.00 -7.75 11.26
CA PRO A 282 -3.45 -7.67 12.65
C PRO A 282 -2.83 -8.77 13.52
N ALA A 283 -2.58 -8.49 14.79
CA ALA A 283 -2.07 -9.46 15.77
C ALA A 283 -2.96 -10.71 15.89
N ALA A 284 -4.28 -10.53 15.79
CA ALA A 284 -5.24 -11.64 15.81
C ALA A 284 -5.11 -12.60 14.61
N LEU A 285 -4.40 -12.21 13.56
CA LEU A 285 -4.17 -13.01 12.34
C LEU A 285 -2.70 -13.39 12.15
N VAL A 286 -1.88 -13.33 13.20
CA VAL A 286 -0.44 -13.62 13.07
C VAL A 286 -0.15 -15.04 12.60
N GLU A 287 -1.04 -15.99 12.89
CA GLU A 287 -0.95 -17.38 12.41
C GLU A 287 -0.91 -17.49 10.87
N VAL A 288 -1.44 -16.50 10.15
CA VAL A 288 -1.42 -16.42 8.68
C VAL A 288 0.01 -16.40 8.13
N LEU A 289 1.00 -15.96 8.92
CA LEU A 289 2.42 -15.99 8.53
C LEU A 289 2.93 -17.41 8.21
N SER A 290 2.25 -18.45 8.73
CA SER A 290 2.58 -19.86 8.46
C SER A 290 2.00 -20.39 7.14
N THR A 291 1.26 -19.57 6.38
CA THR A 291 0.68 -19.99 5.09
C THR A 291 1.75 -20.51 4.13
N PRO A 292 1.52 -21.59 3.36
CA PRO A 292 2.51 -22.09 2.41
C PRO A 292 2.68 -21.19 1.18
N THR A 293 1.73 -20.28 0.92
CA THR A 293 1.75 -19.41 -0.26
C THR A 293 2.74 -18.25 -0.10
N PRO A 294 3.38 -17.78 -1.18
CA PRO A 294 4.13 -16.52 -1.15
C PRO A 294 3.26 -15.37 -0.64
N PHE A 295 3.88 -14.41 0.05
CA PHE A 295 3.19 -13.21 0.52
C PHE A 295 4.13 -12.01 0.65
N ILE A 296 3.53 -10.83 0.65
CA ILE A 296 4.12 -9.59 1.17
C ILE A 296 3.22 -9.14 2.31
N MET A 297 3.75 -9.18 3.52
CA MET A 297 3.03 -8.76 4.72
C MET A 297 3.85 -7.78 5.55
N GLY A 298 3.19 -7.03 6.43
CA GLY A 298 3.84 -6.18 7.43
C GLY A 298 3.28 -6.41 8.82
N VAL A 299 4.14 -6.49 9.83
CA VAL A 299 3.75 -6.68 11.24
C VAL A 299 4.35 -5.60 12.13
N HIS A 300 3.57 -5.20 13.13
CA HIS A 300 4.02 -4.24 14.12
C HIS A 300 5.12 -4.83 15.01
N SER A 301 6.06 -3.99 15.47
CA SER A 301 7.18 -4.44 16.30
C SER A 301 6.84 -5.09 17.63
N SER A 302 5.61 -4.95 18.11
CA SER A 302 5.12 -5.71 19.27
C SER A 302 5.11 -7.23 19.03
N LEU A 303 5.05 -7.68 17.77
CA LEU A 303 4.98 -9.10 17.39
C LEU A 303 6.35 -9.69 17.01
N LYS A 304 7.44 -8.95 17.22
CA LYS A 304 8.80 -9.36 16.79
C LYS A 304 9.21 -10.76 17.25
N TYR A 305 8.78 -11.19 18.43
CA TYR A 305 9.13 -12.50 18.97
C TYR A 305 8.43 -13.65 18.23
N GLU A 306 7.18 -13.47 17.82
CA GLU A 306 6.41 -14.47 17.05
C GLU A 306 7.01 -14.65 15.64
N VAL A 307 7.60 -13.58 15.10
CA VAL A 307 8.28 -13.60 13.80
C VAL A 307 9.61 -14.35 13.83
N ALA A 308 10.29 -14.39 14.98
CA ALA A 308 11.63 -14.96 15.09
C ALA A 308 11.67 -16.48 14.85
N GLU A 309 10.52 -17.16 14.92
CA GLU A 309 10.39 -18.61 14.76
C GLU A 309 10.18 -19.04 13.29
N LEU A 310 9.95 -18.08 12.38
CA LEU A 310 9.67 -18.35 10.96
C LEU A 310 10.95 -18.76 10.20
N MET A 311 10.98 -19.99 9.71
CA MET A 311 12.18 -20.56 9.05
C MET A 311 12.21 -20.36 7.52
N ASP A 312 11.13 -19.86 6.92
CA ASP A 312 10.98 -19.73 5.47
C ASP A 312 10.52 -18.34 5.01
N VAL A 313 10.63 -17.34 5.90
CA VAL A 313 10.21 -15.95 5.67
C VAL A 313 11.40 -15.01 5.69
N ILE A 314 11.57 -14.23 4.62
CA ILE A 314 12.57 -13.15 4.57
C ILE A 314 12.02 -11.95 5.34
N VAL A 315 12.72 -11.54 6.39
CA VAL A 315 12.26 -10.45 7.29
C VAL A 315 13.05 -9.18 7.05
N ALA A 316 12.36 -8.08 6.77
CA ALA A 316 12.92 -6.74 6.63
C ALA A 316 12.58 -5.88 7.86
N ASP A 317 13.58 -5.58 8.69
CA ASP A 317 13.44 -4.65 9.80
C ASP A 317 13.65 -3.21 9.29
N LEU A 318 12.56 -2.48 9.11
CA LEU A 318 12.56 -1.09 8.59
C LEU A 318 12.99 -0.07 9.64
N ASP A 319 13.02 -0.44 10.92
CA ASP A 319 13.46 0.43 12.02
C ASP A 319 14.95 0.26 12.27
N GLY A 320 15.43 -1.00 12.24
CA GLY A 320 16.84 -1.35 12.39
C GLY A 320 17.67 -1.25 11.11
N GLY A 321 17.02 -1.19 9.94
CA GLY A 321 17.70 -1.09 8.65
C GLY A 321 18.37 -2.39 8.20
N SER A 322 17.79 -3.54 8.53
CA SER A 322 18.40 -4.85 8.31
C SER A 322 17.47 -5.85 7.64
N ILE A 323 18.06 -6.88 7.04
CA ILE A 323 17.34 -8.01 6.44
C ILE A 323 17.85 -9.32 7.00
N THR A 324 16.92 -10.23 7.28
CA THR A 324 17.22 -11.60 7.69
C THR A 324 16.67 -12.55 6.64
N VAL A 325 17.56 -13.29 5.99
CA VAL A 325 17.21 -14.39 5.09
C VAL A 325 17.48 -15.68 5.87
N PRO A 326 16.47 -16.52 6.15
CA PRO A 326 16.69 -17.77 6.88
C PRO A 326 17.61 -18.73 6.12
N ASP A 327 18.38 -19.56 6.84
CA ASP A 327 19.34 -20.51 6.24
C ASP A 327 18.68 -21.53 5.30
N GLY A 328 17.41 -21.87 5.53
CA GLY A 328 16.63 -22.76 4.66
C GLY A 328 16.18 -22.13 3.34
N VAL A 329 16.34 -20.81 3.17
CA VAL A 329 15.91 -20.07 1.99
C VAL A 329 17.08 -19.90 1.02
N SER A 330 17.04 -20.65 -0.09
CA SER A 330 17.97 -20.46 -1.21
C SER A 330 17.48 -19.33 -2.11
N LEU A 331 18.03 -18.13 -1.86
CA LEU A 331 17.73 -16.92 -2.62
C LEU A 331 18.62 -16.81 -3.86
N SER A 332 18.03 -16.88 -5.04
CA SER A 332 18.72 -16.59 -6.30
C SER A 332 18.81 -15.07 -6.51
N LEU A 333 19.99 -14.56 -6.84
CA LEU A 333 20.23 -13.14 -7.11
C LEU A 333 20.19 -12.85 -8.62
N LEU A 334 20.03 -11.57 -8.98
CA LEU A 334 20.19 -11.09 -10.35
C LEU A 334 21.50 -11.62 -10.99
N PRO A 335 21.50 -12.02 -12.27
CA PRO A 335 22.71 -12.48 -12.95
C PRO A 335 23.74 -11.35 -13.09
N GLU A 336 25.03 -11.69 -13.12
CA GLU A 336 26.07 -10.76 -13.55
C GLU A 336 26.12 -10.63 -15.09
N PRO A 337 26.47 -9.46 -15.64
CA PRO A 337 26.87 -8.21 -14.96
C PRO A 337 25.69 -7.33 -14.51
N LEU A 338 24.44 -7.80 -14.67
CA LEU A 338 23.26 -6.97 -14.45
C LEU A 338 23.11 -6.55 -12.98
N LEU A 339 23.50 -7.40 -12.03
CA LEU A 339 23.51 -7.08 -10.60
C LEU A 339 24.44 -5.92 -10.29
N SER A 340 25.72 -6.03 -10.66
CA SER A 340 26.72 -4.97 -10.44
C SER A 340 26.32 -3.66 -11.14
N GLN A 341 25.86 -3.72 -12.39
CA GLN A 341 25.37 -2.53 -13.12
C GLN A 341 24.17 -1.86 -12.43
N THR A 342 23.26 -2.65 -11.87
CA THR A 342 22.11 -2.12 -11.11
C THR A 342 22.59 -1.43 -9.82
N GLN A 343 23.55 -2.02 -9.11
CA GLN A 343 24.15 -1.42 -7.92
C GLN A 343 24.87 -0.10 -8.22
N ASP A 344 25.63 -0.05 -9.31
CA ASP A 344 26.33 1.16 -9.74
C ASP A 344 25.35 2.28 -10.12
N ALA A 345 24.29 1.94 -10.87
CA ALA A 345 23.25 2.91 -11.23
C ALA A 345 22.49 3.44 -10.00
N LEU A 346 22.16 2.58 -9.03
CA LEU A 346 21.54 3.00 -7.77
C LEU A 346 22.47 3.90 -6.95
N SER A 347 23.76 3.59 -6.92
CA SER A 347 24.77 4.40 -6.23
C SER A 347 24.91 5.77 -6.87
N LEU A 348 24.92 5.82 -8.21
CA LEU A 348 24.95 7.07 -8.99
C LEU A 348 23.72 7.96 -8.74
N VAL A 349 22.53 7.36 -8.61
CA VAL A 349 21.28 8.08 -8.32
C VAL A 349 21.25 8.61 -6.87
N LEU A 350 21.67 7.79 -5.90
CA LEU A 350 21.62 8.17 -4.49
C LEU A 350 22.74 9.14 -4.09
N GLN A 351 23.89 9.08 -4.76
CA GLN A 351 25.08 9.87 -4.46
C GLN A 351 25.74 10.39 -5.76
N PRO A 352 25.03 11.22 -6.55
CA PRO A 352 25.54 11.72 -7.84
C PRO A 352 26.85 12.50 -7.70
N GLU A 353 27.07 13.13 -6.56
CA GLU A 353 28.27 13.90 -6.23
C GLU A 353 29.56 13.06 -6.20
N LEU A 354 29.48 11.74 -6.00
CA LEU A 354 30.66 10.86 -6.00
C LEU A 354 31.45 10.95 -7.31
N SER A 355 30.77 11.19 -8.43
CA SER A 355 31.40 11.31 -9.76
C SER A 355 32.39 12.47 -9.90
N CYS A 356 32.23 13.51 -9.08
CA CYS A 356 33.05 14.72 -9.10
C CYS A 356 33.69 15.05 -7.74
N ALA A 357 33.55 14.18 -6.74
CA ALA A 357 34.01 14.44 -5.37
C ALA A 357 35.51 14.75 -5.29
N ASP A 358 36.31 14.14 -6.17
CA ASP A 358 37.77 14.30 -6.22
C ASP A 358 38.25 15.44 -7.14
N TYR A 359 37.34 16.16 -7.80
CA TYR A 359 37.72 17.27 -8.67
C TYR A 359 38.21 18.45 -7.83
N ALA A 360 39.38 19.00 -8.17
CA ALA A 360 39.92 20.20 -7.50
C ALA A 360 38.98 21.41 -7.61
N PHE A 361 38.12 21.42 -8.64
CA PHE A 361 37.10 22.44 -8.88
C PHE A 361 35.77 21.74 -9.26
N PRO A 362 34.98 21.27 -8.28
CA PRO A 362 33.73 20.57 -8.57
C PRO A 362 32.72 21.54 -9.20
N PRO A 363 31.86 21.05 -10.12
CA PRO A 363 30.80 21.87 -10.68
C PRO A 363 29.87 22.38 -9.57
N LEU A 364 29.46 23.65 -9.65
CA LEU A 364 28.66 24.34 -8.62
C LEU A 364 27.23 23.77 -8.42
N ALA A 365 26.82 22.77 -9.21
CA ALA A 365 25.41 22.45 -9.46
C ALA A 365 25.04 20.96 -9.38
N THR A 366 25.54 20.23 -8.38
CA THR A 366 24.93 18.93 -8.02
C THR A 366 23.81 19.23 -7.00
N ARG A 367 22.66 19.70 -7.50
CA ARG A 367 21.49 19.89 -6.62
C ARG A 367 20.91 18.51 -6.30
N ALA A 368 20.85 18.16 -5.01
CA ALA A 368 20.17 16.95 -4.58
C ALA A 368 18.71 16.97 -5.09
N PRO A 369 18.24 15.89 -5.75
CA PRO A 369 16.86 15.81 -6.22
C PRO A 369 15.89 15.90 -5.03
N HIS A 370 14.74 16.53 -5.24
CA HIS A 370 13.67 16.53 -4.23
C HIS A 370 13.15 15.08 -4.06
N PRO A 371 12.75 14.62 -2.85
CA PRO A 371 12.54 13.20 -2.58
C PRO A 371 11.56 12.44 -3.51
N PRO A 372 10.40 13.00 -3.91
CA PRO A 372 9.55 12.46 -4.98
C PRO A 372 10.26 12.21 -6.32
N MET A 373 11.21 13.06 -6.71
CA MET A 373 11.95 12.84 -7.96
C MET A 373 12.98 11.72 -7.78
N LEU A 374 13.70 11.72 -6.65
CA LEU A 374 14.65 10.65 -6.30
C LEU A 374 13.95 9.28 -6.27
N ASP A 375 12.73 9.22 -5.75
CA ASP A 375 11.87 8.03 -5.81
C ASP A 375 11.68 7.50 -7.24
N LYS A 376 11.46 8.41 -8.21
CA LYS A 376 11.26 8.03 -9.61
C LYS A 376 12.56 7.64 -10.30
N GLU A 377 13.67 8.28 -9.97
CA GLU A 377 15.01 7.89 -10.45
C GLU A 377 15.37 6.46 -9.98
N LEU A 378 15.10 6.13 -8.71
CA LEU A 378 15.27 4.78 -8.20
C LEU A 378 14.43 3.76 -8.96
N ARG A 379 13.14 4.05 -9.19
CA ARG A 379 12.24 3.18 -9.98
C ARG A 379 12.71 3.03 -11.42
N ALA A 380 13.17 4.10 -12.06
CA ALA A 380 13.70 4.09 -13.41
C ALA A 380 14.90 3.14 -13.54
N VAL A 381 15.75 3.01 -12.51
CA VAL A 381 16.83 2.00 -12.50
C VAL A 381 16.26 0.58 -12.61
N PHE A 382 15.28 0.20 -11.79
CA PHE A 382 14.69 -1.15 -11.85
C PHE A 382 13.96 -1.43 -13.17
N MET A 383 13.27 -0.43 -13.71
CA MET A 383 12.66 -0.53 -15.04
C MET A 383 13.71 -0.82 -16.11
N ARG A 384 14.84 -0.11 -16.08
CA ARG A 384 15.96 -0.36 -16.99
C ARG A 384 16.57 -1.75 -16.76
N THR A 385 16.72 -2.18 -15.51
CA THR A 385 17.21 -3.54 -15.16
C THR A 385 16.31 -4.61 -15.77
N PHE A 386 14.99 -4.48 -15.69
CA PHE A 386 14.08 -5.42 -16.33
C PHE A 386 14.13 -5.35 -17.85
N ALA A 387 14.19 -4.16 -18.43
CA ALA A 387 14.26 -4.02 -19.88
C ALA A 387 15.54 -4.66 -20.43
N GLN A 388 16.65 -4.56 -19.71
CA GLN A 388 17.88 -5.29 -19.99
C GLN A 388 17.71 -6.80 -19.83
N LEU A 389 17.14 -7.27 -18.70
CA LEU A 389 16.93 -8.70 -18.44
C LEU A 389 16.09 -9.36 -19.54
N LEU A 390 15.00 -8.70 -19.93
CA LEU A 390 13.99 -9.16 -20.89
C LEU A 390 14.28 -8.71 -22.33
N GLN A 391 15.47 -8.21 -22.64
CA GLN A 391 15.81 -7.83 -24.02
C GLN A 391 15.54 -9.00 -24.97
N GLY A 392 14.82 -8.77 -26.06
CA GLY A 392 14.50 -9.82 -27.04
C GLY A 392 13.34 -10.76 -26.67
N TYR A 393 12.68 -10.62 -25.50
CA TYR A 393 11.60 -11.53 -25.09
C TYR A 393 10.48 -11.67 -26.14
N ARG A 394 10.20 -10.59 -26.90
CA ARG A 394 9.15 -10.57 -27.93
C ARG A 394 9.44 -11.55 -29.08
N SER A 395 10.70 -11.77 -29.42
CA SER A 395 11.12 -12.73 -30.46
C SER A 395 10.84 -14.18 -30.05
N CYS A 396 10.67 -14.43 -28.77
CA CYS A 396 10.34 -15.74 -28.21
C CYS A 396 8.83 -15.95 -27.99
N LEU A 397 7.98 -15.08 -28.54
CA LEU A 397 6.52 -15.22 -28.47
C LEU A 397 5.97 -15.97 -29.67
N THR A 398 5.11 -16.94 -29.41
CA THR A 398 4.34 -17.64 -30.44
C THR A 398 2.87 -17.24 -30.32
N LEU A 399 2.30 -16.67 -31.40
CA LEU A 399 0.89 -16.33 -31.49
C LEU A 399 0.10 -17.46 -32.16
N ILE A 400 -0.78 -18.10 -31.41
CA ILE A 400 -1.67 -19.15 -31.90
C ILE A 400 -3.05 -18.53 -32.16
N ARG A 401 -3.48 -18.46 -33.42
CA ARG A 401 -4.70 -17.75 -33.88
C ARG A 401 -5.86 -18.69 -34.27
N ILE A 402 -5.95 -19.86 -33.64
CA ILE A 402 -7.02 -20.84 -33.90
C ILE A 402 -8.30 -20.57 -33.10
N HIS A 403 -8.27 -19.63 -32.14
CA HIS A 403 -9.39 -19.22 -31.31
C HIS A 403 -9.72 -17.74 -31.54
N PRO A 404 -10.96 -17.29 -31.22
CA PRO A 404 -11.35 -15.88 -31.34
C PRO A 404 -10.45 -14.91 -30.56
N LYS A 405 -9.96 -15.33 -29.40
CA LYS A 405 -8.88 -14.66 -28.67
C LYS A 405 -7.57 -15.38 -28.97
N PRO A 406 -6.52 -14.70 -29.48
CA PRO A 406 -5.25 -15.35 -29.76
C PRO A 406 -4.62 -15.85 -28.45
N VAL A 407 -4.12 -17.08 -28.48
CA VAL A 407 -3.33 -17.63 -27.37
C VAL A 407 -1.88 -17.27 -27.63
N ILE A 408 -1.21 -16.71 -26.63
CA ILE A 408 0.20 -16.30 -26.73
C ILE A 408 1.00 -17.18 -25.77
N THR A 409 2.02 -17.84 -26.31
CA THR A 409 2.93 -18.68 -25.53
C THR A 409 4.35 -18.13 -25.61
N PHE A 410 5.12 -18.31 -24.56
CA PHE A 410 6.51 -17.88 -24.48
C PHE A 410 7.46 -19.08 -24.56
N HIS A 411 8.41 -19.03 -25.49
CA HIS A 411 9.37 -20.12 -25.70
C HIS A 411 10.58 -19.99 -24.78
N LYS A 412 10.39 -20.35 -23.49
CA LYS A 412 11.39 -20.19 -22.41
C LYS A 412 12.80 -20.65 -22.78
N ALA A 413 12.94 -21.87 -23.33
CA ALA A 413 14.24 -22.43 -23.68
C ALA A 413 14.97 -21.65 -24.79
N ALA A 414 14.23 -21.06 -25.73
CA ALA A 414 14.81 -20.26 -26.80
C ALA A 414 15.33 -18.94 -26.22
N PHE A 415 14.52 -18.27 -25.39
CA PHE A 415 14.92 -17.04 -24.72
C PHE A 415 16.17 -17.23 -23.86
N LEU A 416 16.20 -18.26 -23.01
CA LEU A 416 17.37 -18.55 -22.17
C LEU A 416 18.62 -18.86 -23.01
N GLY A 417 18.47 -19.61 -24.10
CA GLY A 417 19.57 -19.91 -25.03
C GLY A 417 20.11 -18.67 -25.74
N GLU A 418 19.23 -17.86 -26.34
CA GLU A 418 19.62 -16.61 -27.04
C GLU A 418 20.26 -15.58 -26.12
N ARG A 419 19.89 -15.59 -24.83
CA ARG A 419 20.42 -14.67 -23.81
C ARG A 419 21.65 -15.20 -23.09
N GLY A 420 22.03 -16.48 -23.29
CA GLY A 420 23.10 -17.11 -22.52
C GLY A 420 22.78 -17.25 -21.03
N LEU A 421 21.50 -17.46 -20.68
CA LEU A 421 20.99 -17.52 -19.30
C LEU A 421 20.49 -18.92 -18.91
N THR A 422 20.87 -19.97 -19.65
CA THR A 422 20.39 -21.35 -19.42
C THR A 422 20.66 -21.87 -18.01
N ASP A 423 21.79 -21.49 -17.41
CA ASP A 423 22.18 -21.90 -16.05
C ASP A 423 21.89 -20.80 -15.01
N CYS A 424 21.14 -19.76 -15.36
CA CYS A 424 20.78 -18.71 -14.43
C CYS A 424 19.52 -19.09 -13.65
N ASP A 425 19.69 -19.50 -12.39
CA ASP A 425 18.60 -19.87 -11.50
C ASP A 425 17.56 -18.74 -11.34
N PHE A 426 18.03 -17.51 -11.14
CA PHE A 426 17.15 -16.35 -10.95
C PHE A 426 16.24 -16.13 -12.16
N THR A 427 16.81 -16.02 -13.36
CA THR A 427 16.03 -15.81 -14.58
C THR A 427 15.09 -16.98 -14.82
N THR A 428 15.56 -18.21 -14.61
CA THR A 428 14.74 -19.41 -14.77
C THR A 428 13.51 -19.37 -13.87
N ARG A 429 13.67 -19.02 -12.59
CA ARG A 429 12.56 -18.86 -11.63
C ARG A 429 11.62 -17.73 -12.03
N VAL A 430 12.14 -16.55 -12.36
CA VAL A 430 11.32 -15.39 -12.78
C VAL A 430 10.41 -15.74 -13.96
N LEU A 431 10.91 -16.51 -14.93
CA LEU A 431 10.13 -16.92 -16.11
C LEU A 431 9.08 -18.00 -15.80
N ASP A 432 9.19 -18.70 -14.67
CA ASP A 432 8.19 -19.68 -14.20
C ASP A 432 7.10 -19.05 -13.33
N CYS A 433 7.31 -17.84 -12.82
CA CYS A 433 6.38 -17.17 -11.93
C CYS A 433 5.04 -16.81 -12.60
N MET A 434 3.99 -16.74 -11.78
CA MET A 434 2.64 -16.41 -12.25
C MET A 434 2.55 -15.00 -12.83
N PHE A 435 3.25 -14.03 -12.23
CA PHE A 435 3.28 -12.66 -12.72
C PHE A 435 3.91 -12.54 -14.12
N PHE A 436 4.85 -13.42 -14.49
CA PHE A 436 5.48 -13.40 -15.80
C PHE A 436 4.50 -13.90 -16.87
N THR A 437 3.72 -14.93 -16.56
CA THR A 437 2.63 -15.40 -17.42
C THR A 437 1.62 -14.27 -17.68
N SER A 438 1.20 -13.55 -16.64
CA SER A 438 0.31 -12.40 -16.78
C SER A 438 0.93 -11.29 -17.64
N PHE A 439 2.22 -11.01 -17.46
CA PHE A 439 2.95 -10.04 -18.29
C PHE A 439 2.96 -10.43 -19.78
N ILE A 440 3.13 -11.71 -20.12
CA ILE A 440 3.06 -12.19 -21.51
C ILE A 440 1.65 -12.04 -22.08
N VAL A 441 0.62 -12.37 -21.30
CA VAL A 441 -0.78 -12.24 -21.75
C VAL A 441 -1.15 -10.78 -21.98
N GLU A 442 -0.75 -9.88 -21.08
CA GLU A 442 -1.04 -8.45 -21.17
C GLU A 442 -0.24 -7.78 -22.29
N ARG A 443 1.07 -8.07 -22.37
CA ARG A 443 1.98 -7.32 -23.24
C ARG A 443 2.35 -7.99 -24.54
N GLY A 444 2.15 -9.31 -24.65
CA GLY A 444 2.42 -10.09 -25.84
C GLY A 444 1.58 -9.73 -27.07
N PRO A 445 0.29 -9.33 -26.96
CA PRO A 445 -0.50 -8.98 -28.13
C PRO A 445 0.15 -7.85 -28.95
N PRO A 446 0.20 -7.96 -30.29
CA PRO A 446 0.82 -6.94 -31.14
C PRO A 446 -0.03 -5.66 -31.28
N TRP A 447 -1.35 -5.75 -31.06
CA TRP A 447 -2.29 -4.63 -31.23
C TRP A 447 -2.88 -4.23 -29.88
N ARG A 448 -2.10 -3.49 -29.09
CA ARG A 448 -2.53 -2.89 -27.83
C ARG A 448 -1.93 -1.49 -27.68
N PRO A 449 -2.48 -0.63 -26.81
CA PRO A 449 -1.81 0.61 -26.42
C PRO A 449 -0.42 0.30 -25.84
N CYS A 450 0.59 1.03 -26.31
CA CYS A 450 1.92 1.03 -25.73
C CYS A 450 1.94 1.98 -24.54
N ASP A 451 2.67 1.61 -23.48
CA ASP A 451 2.93 2.48 -22.34
C ASP A 451 4.43 2.75 -22.19
N VAL A 452 4.80 3.43 -21.11
CA VAL A 452 6.18 3.83 -20.79
C VAL A 452 7.15 2.64 -20.76
N TRP A 453 6.70 1.44 -20.38
CA TRP A 453 7.57 0.26 -20.43
C TRP A 453 7.93 -0.13 -21.86
N ASP A 454 6.98 -0.05 -22.79
CA ASP A 454 7.20 -0.45 -24.17
C ASP A 454 8.15 0.50 -24.88
N GLU A 455 8.00 1.80 -24.62
CA GLU A 455 8.91 2.83 -25.11
C GLU A 455 10.33 2.64 -24.55
N LEU A 456 10.45 2.36 -23.25
CA LEU A 456 11.73 2.03 -22.64
C LEU A 456 12.36 0.80 -23.30
N HIS A 457 11.61 -0.30 -23.40
CA HIS A 457 12.11 -1.57 -23.96
C HIS A 457 12.56 -1.43 -25.41
N SER A 458 11.83 -0.65 -26.22
CA SER A 458 12.19 -0.42 -27.63
C SER A 458 13.46 0.41 -27.79
N ASN A 459 13.66 1.43 -26.95
CA ASN A 459 14.76 2.39 -27.10
C ASN A 459 16.03 2.00 -26.32
N LEU A 460 15.93 1.09 -25.34
CA LEU A 460 17.02 0.76 -24.43
C LEU A 460 18.32 0.33 -25.15
N SER A 461 18.22 -0.46 -26.22
CA SER A 461 19.42 -0.91 -26.95
C SER A 461 20.23 0.25 -27.55
N ASP A 462 19.58 1.33 -27.98
CA ASP A 462 20.26 2.49 -28.51
C ASP A 462 20.78 3.39 -27.38
N HIS A 463 20.06 3.51 -26.27
CA HIS A 463 20.56 4.18 -25.07
C HIS A 463 21.85 3.52 -24.55
N LEU A 464 21.88 2.18 -24.43
CA LEU A 464 23.08 1.45 -23.98
C LEU A 464 24.29 1.68 -24.90
N LYS A 465 24.09 1.79 -26.22
CA LYS A 465 25.18 2.11 -27.16
C LYS A 465 25.72 3.52 -26.97
N GLN A 466 24.84 4.49 -26.69
CA GLN A 466 25.23 5.87 -26.42
C GLN A 466 25.95 5.98 -25.06
N GLU A 467 25.43 5.32 -24.03
CA GLU A 467 26.03 5.26 -22.68
C GLU A 467 27.42 4.60 -22.69
N ALA A 468 27.66 3.63 -23.59
CA ALA A 468 28.97 3.04 -23.80
C ALA A 468 29.98 4.02 -24.43
N GLN A 469 29.52 5.04 -25.16
CA GLN A 469 30.35 6.10 -25.73
C GLN A 469 30.55 7.26 -24.75
N ASP A 470 29.51 7.60 -23.97
CA ASP A 470 29.55 8.61 -22.93
C ASP A 470 28.75 8.13 -21.69
N HIS A 471 29.48 7.71 -20.66
CA HIS A 471 28.91 7.20 -19.42
C HIS A 471 28.04 8.24 -18.68
N ARG A 472 28.24 9.53 -18.94
CA ARG A 472 27.43 10.60 -18.32
C ARG A 472 25.97 10.55 -18.73
N LEU A 473 25.66 9.96 -19.89
CA LEU A 473 24.30 9.82 -20.40
C LEU A 473 23.45 8.85 -19.57
N LEU A 474 24.07 7.96 -18.79
CA LEU A 474 23.34 7.00 -17.95
C LEU A 474 22.40 7.72 -16.98
N LEU A 475 22.92 8.69 -16.23
CA LEU A 475 22.11 9.46 -15.28
C LEU A 475 21.06 10.29 -16.02
N THR A 476 21.39 10.86 -17.18
CA THR A 476 20.43 11.62 -18.00
C THR A 476 19.26 10.76 -18.45
N HIS A 477 19.49 9.55 -19.00
CA HIS A 477 18.41 8.65 -19.40
C HIS A 477 17.59 8.13 -18.22
N ILE A 478 18.21 7.94 -17.04
CA ILE A 478 17.47 7.62 -15.81
C ILE A 478 16.54 8.78 -15.43
N GLN A 479 17.04 10.02 -15.46
CA GLN A 479 16.29 11.23 -15.11
C GLN A 479 15.16 11.52 -16.10
N GLU A 480 15.36 11.28 -17.39
CA GLU A 480 14.31 11.41 -18.42
C GLU A 480 13.15 10.44 -18.16
N LEU A 481 13.47 9.17 -17.87
CA LEU A 481 12.46 8.18 -17.51
C LEU A 481 11.77 8.55 -16.19
N ALA A 482 12.53 8.98 -15.18
CA ALA A 482 12.02 9.44 -13.90
C ALA A 482 11.06 10.62 -14.05
N GLN A 483 11.33 11.55 -14.97
CA GLN A 483 10.46 12.67 -15.27
C GLN A 483 9.12 12.22 -15.85
N GLN A 484 9.09 11.19 -16.70
CA GLN A 484 7.84 10.60 -17.19
C GLN A 484 7.02 9.99 -16.04
N LEU A 485 7.66 9.26 -15.14
CA LEU A 485 7.01 8.69 -13.95
C LEU A 485 6.49 9.81 -13.02
N TYR A 486 7.25 10.88 -12.84
CA TYR A 486 6.85 12.01 -12.01
C TYR A 486 5.63 12.74 -12.58
N THR A 487 5.66 13.02 -13.89
CA THR A 487 4.54 13.65 -14.62
C THR A 487 3.29 12.76 -14.61
N ASN A 488 3.45 11.43 -14.65
CA ASN A 488 2.34 10.51 -14.50
C ASN A 488 1.59 10.69 -13.18
N GLU A 489 2.31 10.81 -12.07
CA GLU A 489 1.74 11.01 -10.73
C GLU A 489 1.28 12.46 -10.49
N ASN A 490 1.90 13.42 -11.18
CA ASN A 490 1.64 14.86 -11.01
C ASN A 490 1.30 15.51 -12.37
N PRO A 491 0.12 15.23 -12.95
CA PRO A 491 -0.20 15.68 -14.30
C PRO A 491 -0.39 17.20 -14.38
N ASN A 492 -0.81 17.85 -13.28
CA ASN A 492 -0.96 19.29 -13.20
C ASN A 492 0.26 19.92 -12.51
N PRO A 493 1.03 20.77 -13.22
CA PRO A 493 2.22 21.41 -12.66
C PRO A 493 1.89 22.53 -11.66
N GLN A 494 0.64 23.01 -11.65
CA GLN A 494 0.21 24.05 -10.70
C GLN A 494 -0.31 23.39 -9.41
N PRO A 495 0.39 23.55 -8.27
CA PRO A 495 -0.07 22.98 -7.02
C PRO A 495 -1.40 23.63 -6.60
N TYR A 496 -2.38 22.79 -6.27
CA TYR A 496 -3.64 23.27 -5.70
C TYR A 496 -3.49 23.40 -4.19
N VAL A 497 -3.71 24.61 -3.67
CA VAL A 497 -3.68 24.85 -2.22
C VAL A 497 -4.99 24.34 -1.61
N GLN A 498 -4.90 23.16 -0.99
CA GLN A 498 -6.03 22.57 -0.27
C GLN A 498 -6.28 23.33 1.04
N LYS A 499 -7.55 23.50 1.39
CA LYS A 499 -7.98 24.05 2.68
C LYS A 499 -8.59 22.91 3.48
N ILE A 500 -7.79 22.35 4.39
CA ILE A 500 -8.19 21.24 5.25
C ILE A 500 -8.41 21.76 6.66
N LEU A 501 -9.56 21.43 7.23
CA LEU A 501 -9.86 21.74 8.63
C LEU A 501 -9.08 20.77 9.52
N LYS A 502 -8.43 21.31 10.56
CA LYS A 502 -7.67 20.54 11.55
C LYS A 502 -8.12 20.93 12.95
N PRO A 503 -8.12 19.99 13.91
CA PRO A 503 -8.41 20.33 15.29
C PRO A 503 -7.26 21.20 15.84
N PRO A 504 -7.53 22.09 16.81
CA PRO A 504 -6.49 22.83 17.50
C PRO A 504 -5.55 21.87 18.25
N GLU A 505 -4.31 22.30 18.44
CA GLU A 505 -3.31 21.52 19.16
C GLU A 505 -3.83 21.14 20.57
N GLY A 506 -3.69 19.87 20.94
CA GLY A 506 -4.19 19.35 22.21
C GLY A 506 -5.71 19.18 22.31
N ALA A 507 -6.49 19.36 21.23
CA ALA A 507 -7.95 19.09 21.24
C ALA A 507 -8.29 17.68 21.74
N PHE A 508 -7.45 16.70 21.39
CA PHE A 508 -7.60 15.32 21.85
C PHE A 508 -7.47 15.18 23.38
N ALA A 509 -6.76 16.07 24.06
CA ALA A 509 -6.46 16.00 25.49
C ALA A 509 -7.52 16.69 26.39
N ARG A 510 -8.56 17.31 25.81
CA ARG A 510 -9.60 18.02 26.58
C ARG A 510 -10.35 17.06 27.51
N ILE A 511 -10.41 17.39 28.81
CA ILE A 511 -10.98 16.51 29.85
C ILE A 511 -12.35 15.94 29.45
N HIS A 512 -13.24 16.82 28.99
CA HIS A 512 -14.56 16.45 28.49
C HIS A 512 -14.56 16.44 26.97
N GLN A 513 -14.70 15.25 26.40
CA GLN A 513 -15.04 15.08 24.99
C GLN A 513 -16.43 14.47 24.91
N PRO A 514 -17.34 15.03 24.09
CA PRO A 514 -18.62 14.38 23.84
C PRO A 514 -18.37 13.03 23.17
N PRO A 515 -19.21 12.00 23.42
CA PRO A 515 -19.16 10.78 22.63
C PRO A 515 -19.50 11.10 21.16
N LEU A 516 -18.97 10.31 20.22
CA LEU A 516 -19.31 10.44 18.80
C LEU A 516 -20.83 10.30 18.64
N PRO A 517 -21.53 11.30 18.07
CA PRO A 517 -22.98 11.23 17.93
C PRO A 517 -23.36 10.11 16.95
N HIS A 518 -24.56 9.57 17.15
CA HIS A 518 -25.16 8.66 16.18
C HIS A 518 -25.48 9.43 14.89
N ILE A 519 -25.06 8.89 13.74
CA ILE A 519 -25.23 9.49 12.42
C ILE A 519 -26.52 8.92 11.80
N ASN A 520 -27.42 9.79 11.36
CA ASN A 520 -28.70 9.36 10.81
C ASN A 520 -28.55 8.69 9.43
N CYS A 521 -28.79 7.37 9.40
CA CYS A 521 -28.80 6.53 8.20
C CYS A 521 -29.62 7.08 7.04
N ASP A 522 -30.86 7.49 7.30
CA ASP A 522 -31.79 7.85 6.23
C ASP A 522 -31.39 9.18 5.59
N GLN A 523 -30.83 10.10 6.39
CA GLN A 523 -30.26 11.34 5.87
C GLN A 523 -29.00 11.11 5.04
N VAL A 524 -28.09 10.24 5.50
CA VAL A 524 -26.90 9.87 4.72
C VAL A 524 -27.32 9.23 3.39
N GLN A 525 -28.27 8.30 3.41
CA GLN A 525 -28.76 7.64 2.20
C GLN A 525 -29.41 8.65 1.23
N ALA A 526 -30.22 9.59 1.74
CA ALA A 526 -30.82 10.62 0.90
C ALA A 526 -29.77 11.50 0.19
N ILE A 527 -28.68 11.86 0.89
CA ILE A 527 -27.58 12.62 0.29
C ILE A 527 -26.83 11.78 -0.74
N ILE A 528 -26.60 10.49 -0.46
CA ILE A 528 -25.98 9.56 -1.41
C ILE A 528 -26.82 9.50 -2.69
N ASP A 529 -28.12 9.27 -2.57
CA ASP A 529 -29.04 9.16 -3.71
C ASP A 529 -29.11 10.48 -4.51
N GLU A 530 -29.11 11.63 -3.84
CA GLU A 530 -29.03 12.94 -4.50
C GLU A 530 -27.70 13.13 -5.26
N GLY A 531 -26.59 12.68 -4.67
CA GLY A 531 -25.26 12.76 -5.27
C GLY A 531 -25.14 11.89 -6.52
N LEU A 532 -25.65 10.66 -6.49
CA LEU A 532 -25.63 9.74 -7.64
C LEU A 532 -26.57 10.15 -8.77
N ALA A 533 -27.60 10.95 -8.48
CA ALA A 533 -28.54 11.44 -9.48
C ALA A 533 -28.00 12.64 -10.29
N LYS A 534 -26.91 13.26 -9.84
CA LYS A 534 -26.22 14.38 -10.52
C LYS A 534 -25.12 13.87 -11.43
#